data_AF-A0A957NNU1-F1
#
_entry.id   AF-A0A957NNU1-F1
#
_cell.length_a   1.000
_cell.length_b   1.000
_cell.length_c   1.000
_cell.angle_alpha   90.00
_cell.angle_beta   90.00
_cell.angle_gamma   90.00
#
_symmetry.space_group_name_H-M   'P 1'
#
loop_
_entity.id
_entity.type
_entity.pdbx_description
1 polymer ?
#
loop_
_entity_poly.entity_id
_entity_poly.type
_entity_poly.pdbx_seq_one_letter_code
_entity_poly.pdbx_strand_id
1 'polypeptide(L)'
;MSTITTLINNLSQSEAQTILHALVKNDPELTQRITELASQQLTGVDTEAVAAEVYAGLDALTREEVWDRAGDTRDGYVETGEAADEMIDEVITPWQAEITRYQTIGLQMEATLTCMAVLQGIHQFATESANPFKEWAGDSLPVYADEVVHTWRKGEPDEGDVAELCEFVLEELGGWVQV
;
A
#
# COMPACT_ATOMS: atom_id res chain seq x y z
N MET A 1 -2.36 -35.54 -20.39
CA MET A 1 -2.41 -34.06 -20.45
C MET A 1 -2.84 -33.66 -21.85
N SER A 2 -3.77 -32.70 -21.97
CA SER A 2 -4.20 -32.16 -23.27
C SER A 2 -3.09 -31.31 -23.88
N THR A 3 -2.98 -31.29 -25.22
CA THR A 3 -2.04 -30.45 -25.98
C THR A 3 -2.17 -28.96 -25.62
N ILE A 4 -3.38 -28.52 -25.27
CA ILE A 4 -3.66 -27.14 -24.82
C ILE A 4 -3.01 -26.84 -23.47
N THR A 5 -3.05 -27.78 -22.52
CA THR A 5 -2.44 -27.61 -21.19
C THR A 5 -0.91 -27.50 -21.31
N THR A 6 -0.30 -28.28 -22.21
CA THR A 6 1.14 -28.18 -22.47
C THR A 6 1.51 -26.83 -23.09
N LEU A 7 0.71 -26.28 -24.00
CA LEU A 7 0.96 -24.97 -24.59
C LEU A 7 0.92 -23.86 -23.52
N ILE A 8 -0.15 -23.79 -22.73
CA ILE A 8 -0.35 -22.74 -21.71
C ILE A 8 0.80 -22.74 -20.69
N ASN A 9 1.21 -23.92 -20.23
CA ASN A 9 2.27 -24.04 -19.21
C ASN A 9 3.67 -23.64 -19.70
N ASN A 10 3.88 -23.43 -21.00
CA ASN A 10 5.17 -23.02 -21.57
C ASN A 10 5.16 -21.56 -22.07
N LEU A 11 4.05 -20.82 -21.89
CA LEU A 11 4.00 -19.40 -22.20
C LEU A 11 4.82 -18.61 -21.18
N SER A 12 5.57 -17.63 -21.66
CA SER A 12 6.09 -16.56 -20.80
C SER A 12 4.96 -15.67 -20.30
N GLN A 13 5.22 -14.89 -19.26
CA GLN A 13 4.23 -13.96 -18.69
C GLN A 13 3.72 -12.95 -19.72
N SER A 14 4.59 -12.42 -20.57
CA SER A 14 4.23 -11.47 -21.62
C SER A 14 3.37 -12.11 -22.72
N GLU A 15 3.70 -13.35 -23.13
CA GLU A 15 2.90 -14.10 -24.10
C GLU A 15 1.52 -14.45 -23.55
N ALA A 16 1.44 -14.89 -22.29
CA ALA A 16 0.17 -15.19 -21.62
C ALA A 16 -0.71 -13.93 -21.54
N GLN A 17 -0.14 -12.79 -21.14
CA GLN A 17 -0.86 -11.52 -21.08
C GLN A 17 -1.34 -11.06 -22.46
N THR A 18 -0.50 -11.20 -23.50
CA THR A 18 -0.87 -10.85 -24.88
C THR A 18 -2.06 -11.67 -25.37
N ILE A 19 -2.05 -12.98 -25.11
CA ILE A 19 -3.14 -13.88 -25.47
C ILE A 19 -4.41 -13.51 -24.68
N LEU A 20 -4.29 -13.24 -23.38
CA LEU A 20 -5.41 -12.83 -22.54
C LEU A 20 -6.08 -11.56 -23.09
N HIS A 21 -5.31 -10.54 -23.45
CA HIS A 21 -5.86 -9.32 -24.07
C HIS A 21 -6.55 -9.60 -25.40
N ALA A 22 -5.99 -10.49 -26.24
CA ALA A 22 -6.61 -10.88 -27.50
C ALA A 22 -7.94 -11.61 -27.31
N LEU A 23 -8.05 -12.44 -26.25
CA LEU A 23 -9.28 -13.14 -25.89
C LEU A 23 -10.36 -12.17 -25.40
N VAL A 24 -10.02 -11.28 -24.47
CA VAL A 24 -10.92 -10.28 -23.88
C VAL A 24 -11.46 -9.32 -24.95
N LYS A 25 -10.63 -8.89 -25.92
CA LYS A 25 -11.06 -7.93 -26.95
C LYS A 25 -12.20 -8.44 -27.84
N ASN A 26 -12.36 -9.75 -27.99
CA ASN A 26 -13.25 -10.34 -28.98
C ASN A 26 -14.43 -11.11 -28.35
N ASP A 27 -14.47 -11.25 -27.02
CA ASP A 27 -15.46 -12.07 -26.33
C ASP A 27 -15.89 -11.40 -25.00
N PRO A 28 -17.06 -10.71 -24.99
CA PRO A 28 -17.59 -10.07 -23.79
C PRO A 28 -17.95 -11.04 -22.65
N GLU A 29 -18.42 -12.24 -22.95
CA GLU A 29 -18.76 -13.24 -21.91
C GLU A 29 -17.49 -13.77 -21.25
N LEU A 30 -16.45 -14.02 -22.05
CA LEU A 30 -15.14 -14.41 -21.53
C LEU A 30 -14.49 -13.28 -20.72
N THR A 31 -14.67 -12.02 -21.15
CA THR A 31 -14.24 -10.85 -20.40
C THR A 31 -14.85 -10.82 -19.02
N GLN A 32 -16.17 -10.93 -18.92
CA GLN A 32 -16.87 -10.95 -17.64
C GLN A 32 -16.35 -12.07 -16.74
N ARG A 33 -16.18 -13.28 -17.29
CA ARG A 33 -15.72 -14.44 -16.52
C ARG A 33 -14.26 -14.31 -16.05
N ILE A 34 -13.39 -13.71 -16.85
CA ILE A 34 -12.01 -13.41 -16.44
C ILE A 34 -12.01 -12.38 -15.32
N THR A 35 -12.82 -11.33 -15.42
CA THR A 35 -12.95 -10.32 -14.36
C THR A 35 -13.43 -10.95 -13.07
N GLU A 36 -14.49 -11.76 -13.09
CA GLU A 36 -15.00 -12.45 -11.90
C GLU A 36 -13.95 -13.34 -11.24
N LEU A 37 -13.18 -14.11 -12.03
CA LEU A 37 -12.11 -14.97 -11.52
C LEU A 37 -10.92 -14.17 -10.97
N ALA A 38 -10.58 -13.04 -11.61
CA ALA A 38 -9.54 -12.15 -11.14
C ALA A 38 -9.95 -11.53 -9.81
N SER A 39 -11.17 -11.01 -9.70
CA SER A 39 -11.70 -10.48 -8.44
C SER A 39 -11.66 -11.54 -7.34
N GLN A 40 -12.17 -12.75 -7.57
CA GLN A 40 -12.17 -13.81 -6.54
C GLN A 40 -10.77 -14.22 -6.03
N GLN A 41 -9.72 -14.06 -6.84
CA GLN A 41 -8.35 -14.38 -6.43
C GLN A 41 -7.60 -13.18 -5.87
N LEU A 42 -8.03 -11.96 -6.19
CA LEU A 42 -7.39 -10.72 -5.76
C LEU A 42 -8.12 -10.07 -4.57
N THR A 43 -9.27 -10.62 -4.16
CA THR A 43 -10.02 -10.22 -2.96
C THR A 43 -9.43 -10.85 -1.71
N GLY A 44 -9.49 -10.13 -0.58
CA GLY A 44 -9.11 -10.63 0.73
C GLY A 44 -7.81 -10.03 1.24
N VAL A 45 -7.87 -8.74 1.59
CA VAL A 45 -6.78 -8.09 2.31
C VAL A 45 -6.78 -8.61 3.74
N ASP A 46 -5.66 -9.19 4.16
CA ASP A 46 -5.41 -9.48 5.57
C ASP A 46 -4.94 -8.20 6.25
N THR A 47 -5.89 -7.44 6.80
CA THR A 47 -5.62 -6.13 7.38
C THR A 47 -4.70 -6.21 8.59
N GLU A 48 -4.76 -7.30 9.36
CA GLU A 48 -3.87 -7.52 10.50
C GLU A 48 -2.43 -7.75 10.02
N ALA A 49 -2.25 -8.57 8.98
CA ALA A 49 -0.93 -8.80 8.39
C ALA A 49 -0.32 -7.51 7.80
N VAL A 50 -1.11 -6.73 7.04
CA VAL A 50 -0.64 -5.46 6.47
C VAL A 50 -0.25 -4.46 7.57
N ALA A 51 -1.09 -4.29 8.59
CA ALA A 51 -0.79 -3.39 9.70
C ALA A 51 0.48 -3.83 10.45
N ALA A 52 0.65 -5.13 10.69
CA ALA A 52 1.83 -5.68 11.33
C ALA A 52 3.11 -5.51 10.49
N GLU A 53 3.04 -5.66 9.16
CA GLU A 53 4.16 -5.43 8.26
C GLU A 53 4.57 -3.95 8.23
N VAL A 54 3.60 -3.02 8.19
CA VAL A 54 3.87 -1.57 8.27
C VAL A 54 4.51 -1.21 9.60
N TYR A 55 3.93 -1.68 10.71
CA TYR A 55 4.51 -1.49 12.05
C TYR A 55 5.95 -2.02 12.09
N ALA A 56 6.18 -3.26 11.66
CA ALA A 56 7.49 -3.90 11.72
C ALA A 56 8.52 -3.19 10.82
N GLY A 57 8.10 -2.69 9.65
CA GLY A 57 8.95 -1.90 8.76
C GLY A 57 9.43 -0.61 9.41
N LEU A 58 8.51 0.15 10.03
CA LEU A 58 8.85 1.36 10.77
C LEU A 58 9.67 1.07 12.03
N ASP A 59 9.33 -0.01 12.75
CA ASP A 59 10.02 -0.42 13.98
C ASP A 59 11.40 -1.04 13.74
N ALA A 60 11.72 -1.40 12.50
CA ALA A 60 13.05 -1.86 12.10
C ALA A 60 14.01 -0.69 11.81
N LEU A 61 13.51 0.52 11.56
CA LEU A 61 14.34 1.69 11.25
C LEU A 61 15.22 2.06 12.45
N THR A 62 16.47 2.47 12.19
CA THR A 62 17.42 2.82 13.25
C THR A 62 17.97 4.23 13.12
N ARG A 63 18.31 4.85 14.26
CA ARG A 63 19.01 6.15 14.27
C ARG A 63 20.41 6.05 13.67
N GLU A 64 21.05 4.89 13.77
CA GLU A 64 22.36 4.64 13.19
C GLU A 64 22.29 4.73 11.65
N GLU A 65 21.24 4.18 11.03
CA GLU A 65 20.99 4.34 9.58
C GLU A 65 20.72 5.81 9.19
N VAL A 66 20.02 6.58 10.03
CA VAL A 66 19.85 8.03 9.82
C VAL A 66 21.21 8.72 9.75
N TRP A 67 22.13 8.40 10.66
CA TRP A 67 23.46 9.01 10.66
C TRP A 67 24.32 8.57 9.47
N ASP A 68 24.16 7.33 9.01
CA ASP A 68 24.86 6.82 7.84
C ASP A 68 24.37 7.45 6.52
N ARG A 69 23.10 7.85 6.48
CA ARG A 69 22.46 8.50 5.32
C ARG A 69 22.59 10.03 5.32
N ALA A 70 22.74 10.66 6.50
CA ALA A 70 22.86 12.10 6.64
C ALA A 70 24.29 12.62 6.43
N GLY A 71 24.42 13.93 6.24
CA GLY A 71 25.70 14.63 6.09
C GLY A 71 26.10 14.89 4.64
N ASP A 72 27.40 15.07 4.41
CA ASP A 72 27.93 15.39 3.08
C ASP A 72 27.88 14.15 2.16
N THR A 73 27.04 14.23 1.13
CA THR A 73 26.95 13.25 0.06
C THR A 73 27.57 13.80 -1.23
N ARG A 74 27.66 12.97 -2.27
CA ARG A 74 28.10 13.42 -3.60
C ARG A 74 27.16 14.49 -4.19
N ASP A 75 25.89 14.44 -3.82
CA ASP A 75 24.81 15.20 -4.45
C ASP A 75 24.35 16.40 -3.58
N GLY A 76 24.92 16.56 -2.37
CA GLY A 76 24.66 17.68 -1.46
C GLY A 76 24.77 17.27 0.01
N TYR A 77 24.44 18.21 0.91
CA TYR A 77 24.30 17.92 2.33
C TYR A 77 22.88 17.45 2.62
N VAL A 78 22.73 16.32 3.32
CA VAL A 78 21.45 15.76 3.75
C VAL A 78 21.26 15.97 5.25
N GLU A 79 20.15 16.58 5.64
CA GLU A 79 19.80 16.74 7.05
C GLU A 79 19.31 15.43 7.67
N THR A 80 19.52 15.23 8.96
CA THR A 80 19.07 13.99 9.65
C THR A 80 17.54 13.82 9.62
N GLY A 81 16.78 14.91 9.60
CA GLY A 81 15.33 14.87 9.42
C GLY A 81 14.94 14.40 8.03
N GLU A 82 15.58 14.96 6.99
CA GLU A 82 15.40 14.53 5.59
C GLU A 82 15.77 13.07 5.40
N ALA A 83 16.89 12.63 5.97
CA ALA A 83 17.30 11.23 5.92
C ALA A 83 16.25 10.32 6.59
N ALA A 84 15.71 10.71 7.74
CA ALA A 84 14.67 9.95 8.45
C ALA A 84 13.36 9.89 7.65
N ASP A 85 12.95 11.01 7.04
CA ASP A 85 11.78 11.07 6.15
C ASP A 85 11.95 10.12 4.96
N GLU A 86 13.12 10.10 4.31
CA GLU A 86 13.40 9.16 3.22
C GLU A 86 13.24 7.69 3.67
N MET A 87 13.70 7.34 4.89
CA MET A 87 13.54 5.96 5.39
C MET A 87 12.08 5.60 5.68
N ILE A 88 11.27 6.55 6.15
CA ILE A 88 9.83 6.33 6.36
C ILE A 88 9.14 6.17 5.00
N ASP A 89 9.48 7.02 4.03
CA ASP A 89 8.94 6.94 2.67
C ASP A 89 9.24 5.58 2.02
N GLU A 90 10.46 5.05 2.18
CA GLU A 90 10.84 3.70 1.72
C GLU A 90 9.91 2.59 2.27
N VAL A 91 9.39 2.75 3.49
CA VAL A 91 8.46 1.80 4.12
C VAL A 91 7.03 2.00 3.62
N ILE A 92 6.58 3.24 3.43
CA ILE A 92 5.19 3.58 3.13
C ILE A 92 4.86 3.56 1.63
N THR A 93 5.78 3.99 0.76
CA THR A 93 5.60 4.05 -0.69
C THR A 93 5.11 2.71 -1.31
N PRO A 94 5.62 1.52 -0.93
CA PRO A 94 5.12 0.25 -1.44
C PRO A 94 3.61 0.06 -1.21
N TRP A 95 3.09 0.53 -0.08
CA TRP A 95 1.67 0.40 0.26
C TRP A 95 0.79 1.41 -0.48
N GLN A 96 1.29 2.64 -0.69
CA GLN A 96 0.64 3.62 -1.56
C GLN A 96 0.53 3.09 -3.01
N ALA A 97 1.56 2.41 -3.49
CA ALA A 97 1.54 1.76 -4.80
C ALA A 97 0.52 0.62 -4.85
N GLU A 98 0.37 -0.15 -3.78
CA GLU A 98 -0.61 -1.24 -3.70
C GLU A 98 -2.06 -0.73 -3.65
N ILE A 99 -2.34 0.34 -2.89
CA ILE A 99 -3.63 1.04 -2.90
C ILE A 99 -3.95 1.51 -4.32
N THR A 100 -2.99 2.17 -4.99
CA THR A 100 -3.14 2.64 -6.38
C THR A 100 -3.39 1.48 -7.34
N ARG A 101 -2.75 0.32 -7.11
CA ARG A 101 -2.94 -0.89 -7.93
C ARG A 101 -4.38 -1.38 -7.81
N TYR A 102 -4.91 -1.50 -6.59
CA TYR A 102 -6.29 -1.94 -6.34
C TYR A 102 -7.31 -1.00 -6.98
N GLN A 103 -7.14 0.31 -6.82
CA GLN A 103 -7.97 1.33 -7.48
C GLN A 103 -7.97 1.16 -9.01
N THR A 104 -6.78 0.97 -9.60
CA THR A 104 -6.61 0.84 -11.06
C THR A 104 -7.34 -0.37 -11.64
N ILE A 105 -7.50 -1.44 -10.85
CA ILE A 105 -8.21 -2.67 -11.28
C ILE A 105 -9.65 -2.74 -10.77
N GLY A 106 -10.16 -1.68 -10.15
CA GLY A 106 -11.56 -1.58 -9.70
C GLY A 106 -11.87 -2.31 -8.39
N LEU A 107 -10.86 -2.62 -7.58
CA LEU A 107 -10.98 -3.27 -6.27
C LEU A 107 -10.98 -2.23 -5.15
N GLN A 108 -12.05 -1.43 -5.08
CA GLN A 108 -12.11 -0.29 -4.14
C GLN A 108 -12.17 -0.71 -2.68
N MET A 109 -12.90 -1.79 -2.37
CA MET A 109 -12.96 -2.35 -1.03
C MET A 109 -11.55 -2.74 -0.54
N GLU A 110 -10.76 -3.42 -1.38
CA GLU A 110 -9.40 -3.79 -1.06
C GLU A 110 -8.48 -2.57 -0.91
N ALA A 111 -8.68 -1.53 -1.72
CA ALA A 111 -7.96 -0.27 -1.56
C ALA A 111 -8.28 0.40 -0.21
N THR A 112 -9.55 0.41 0.20
CA THR A 112 -10.02 0.94 1.49
C THR A 112 -9.46 0.15 2.66
N LEU A 113 -9.57 -1.19 2.63
CA LEU A 113 -9.02 -2.06 3.67
C LEU A 113 -7.50 -1.94 3.80
N THR A 114 -6.79 -1.81 2.67
CA THR A 114 -5.33 -1.59 2.68
C THR A 114 -5.01 -0.23 3.29
N CYS A 115 -5.74 0.83 2.93
CA CYS A 115 -5.60 2.16 3.53
C CYS A 115 -5.77 2.11 5.06
N MET A 116 -6.84 1.50 5.56
CA MET A 116 -7.10 1.33 7.00
C MET A 116 -5.95 0.60 7.71
N ALA A 117 -5.51 -0.53 7.15
CA ALA A 117 -4.45 -1.34 7.72
C ALA A 117 -3.10 -0.58 7.79
N VAL A 118 -2.78 0.19 6.74
CA VAL A 118 -1.56 1.02 6.73
C VAL A 118 -1.65 2.11 7.80
N LEU A 119 -2.77 2.82 7.89
CA LEU A 119 -2.99 3.82 8.94
C LEU A 119 -2.88 3.21 10.34
N GLN A 120 -3.41 2.00 10.53
CA GLN A 120 -3.29 1.27 11.79
C GLN A 120 -1.83 0.98 12.14
N GLY A 121 -1.05 0.47 11.19
CA GLY A 121 0.37 0.18 11.41
C GLY A 121 1.19 1.42 11.75
N ILE A 122 0.96 2.54 11.05
CA ILE A 122 1.61 3.82 11.35
C ILE A 122 1.20 4.31 12.74
N HIS A 123 -0.11 4.29 13.05
CA HIS A 123 -0.63 4.75 14.35
C HIS A 123 -0.09 3.90 15.51
N GLN A 124 -0.02 2.58 15.33
CA GLN A 124 0.55 1.67 16.32
C GLN A 124 2.03 1.97 16.56
N PHE A 125 2.80 2.21 15.50
CA PHE A 125 4.20 2.64 15.65
C PHE A 125 4.29 3.97 16.42
N ALA A 126 3.47 4.96 16.05
CA ALA A 126 3.42 6.27 16.69
C ALA A 126 3.07 6.20 18.19
N THR A 127 2.22 5.27 18.61
CA THR A 127 1.69 5.21 19.98
C THR A 127 2.35 4.15 20.87
N GLU A 128 2.73 3.00 20.33
CA GLU A 128 3.19 1.84 21.11
C GLU A 128 4.69 1.57 21.01
N SER A 129 5.32 1.89 19.87
CA SER A 129 6.75 1.58 19.69
C SER A 129 7.63 2.38 20.67
N ALA A 130 8.63 1.68 21.22
CA ALA A 130 9.69 2.24 22.05
C ALA A 130 10.99 2.49 21.26
N ASN A 131 10.96 2.35 19.93
CA ASN A 131 12.14 2.53 19.08
C ASN A 131 12.63 3.99 19.13
N PRO A 132 13.91 4.24 19.47
CA PRO A 132 14.51 5.57 19.47
C PRO A 132 14.42 6.33 18.15
N PHE A 133 14.24 5.64 17.01
CA PHE A 133 14.01 6.27 15.72
C PHE A 133 12.83 7.26 15.74
N LYS A 134 11.82 7.04 16.60
CA LYS A 134 10.67 7.93 16.76
C LYS A 134 11.02 9.38 17.09
N GLU A 135 12.17 9.62 17.71
CA GLU A 135 12.65 10.98 17.98
C GLU A 135 12.93 11.78 16.69
N TRP A 136 13.18 11.07 15.58
CA TRP A 136 13.40 11.65 14.25
C TRP A 136 12.14 11.67 13.38
N ALA A 137 11.16 10.82 13.69
CA ALA A 137 9.94 10.62 12.90
C ALA A 137 8.71 11.40 13.41
N GLY A 138 8.79 11.99 14.62
CA GLY A 138 7.62 12.39 15.42
C GLY A 138 6.62 13.30 14.69
N ASP A 139 7.11 14.35 14.02
CA ASP A 139 6.25 15.30 13.31
C ASP A 139 5.88 14.83 11.89
N SER A 140 6.61 13.84 11.34
CA SER A 140 6.42 13.34 9.98
C SER A 140 5.37 12.24 9.89
N LEU A 141 5.19 11.41 10.93
CA LEU A 141 4.25 10.29 10.89
C LEU A 141 2.80 10.68 10.55
N PRO A 142 2.22 11.77 11.09
CA PRO A 142 0.90 12.24 10.65
C PRO A 142 0.88 12.67 9.19
N VAL A 143 1.98 13.25 8.67
CA VAL A 143 2.10 13.66 7.26
C VAL A 143 2.02 12.44 6.35
N TYR A 144 2.77 11.38 6.64
CA TYR A 144 2.69 10.13 5.87
C TYR A 144 1.32 9.46 5.95
N ALA A 145 0.66 9.52 7.11
CA ALA A 145 -0.69 9.01 7.26
C ALA A 145 -1.70 9.81 6.40
N ASP A 146 -1.60 11.14 6.37
CA ASP A 146 -2.38 12.00 5.47
C ASP A 146 -2.09 11.71 3.98
N GLU A 147 -0.84 11.40 3.62
CA GLU A 147 -0.47 11.02 2.26
C GLU A 147 -1.05 9.67 1.82
N VAL A 148 -1.15 8.70 2.74
CA VAL A 148 -1.83 7.42 2.49
C VAL A 148 -3.32 7.66 2.22
N VAL A 149 -3.99 8.49 3.05
CA VAL A 149 -5.39 8.90 2.80
C VAL A 149 -5.52 9.63 1.46
N HIS A 150 -4.60 10.55 1.15
CA HIS A 150 -4.61 11.28 -0.10
C HIS A 150 -4.46 10.36 -1.32
N THR A 151 -3.60 9.35 -1.22
CA THR A 151 -3.43 8.31 -2.24
C THR A 151 -4.71 7.49 -2.41
N TRP A 152 -5.34 7.08 -1.31
CA TRP A 152 -6.62 6.39 -1.36
C TRP A 152 -7.74 7.27 -1.97
N ARG A 153 -7.79 8.56 -1.67
CA ARG A 153 -8.77 9.50 -2.25
C ARG A 153 -8.62 9.70 -3.76
N LYS A 154 -7.42 9.56 -4.33
CA LYS A 154 -7.20 9.66 -5.80
C LYS A 154 -7.96 8.57 -6.58
N GLY A 155 -8.33 7.48 -5.91
CA GLY A 155 -9.18 6.43 -6.48
C GLY A 155 -10.65 6.80 -6.63
N GLU A 156 -11.04 8.01 -6.25
CA GLU A 156 -12.44 8.48 -6.24
C GLU A 156 -13.38 7.51 -5.50
N PRO A 157 -13.10 7.21 -4.21
CA PRO A 157 -13.94 6.32 -3.40
C PRO A 157 -15.36 6.87 -3.29
N ASP A 158 -16.34 5.98 -3.17
CA ASP A 158 -17.73 6.39 -3.04
C ASP A 158 -18.07 6.86 -1.61
N GLU A 159 -19.31 7.34 -1.41
CA GLU A 159 -19.75 7.84 -0.11
C GLU A 159 -19.71 6.76 1.00
N GLY A 160 -19.91 5.50 0.63
CA GLY A 160 -19.83 4.36 1.55
C GLY A 160 -18.39 4.09 1.98
N ASP A 161 -17.48 4.01 1.00
CA ASP A 161 -16.04 3.85 1.26
C ASP A 161 -15.49 4.98 2.17
N VAL A 162 -15.92 6.23 1.92
CA VAL A 162 -15.55 7.40 2.76
C VAL A 162 -16.14 7.31 4.16
N ALA A 163 -17.40 6.91 4.30
CA ALA A 163 -18.01 6.76 5.61
C ALA A 163 -17.31 5.66 6.42
N GLU A 164 -16.94 4.55 5.79
CA GLU A 164 -16.25 3.42 6.42
C GLU A 164 -14.87 3.85 6.94
N LEU A 165 -14.06 4.53 6.12
CA LEU A 165 -12.75 5.01 6.55
C LEU A 165 -12.86 6.08 7.64
N CYS A 166 -13.83 6.99 7.55
CA CYS A 166 -14.10 7.98 8.61
C CYS A 166 -14.44 7.31 9.95
N GLU A 167 -15.34 6.32 9.94
CA GLU A 167 -15.74 5.57 11.14
C GLU A 167 -14.52 4.86 11.75
N PHE A 168 -13.74 4.15 10.93
CA PHE A 168 -12.51 3.50 11.37
C PHE A 168 -11.52 4.49 12.01
N VAL A 169 -11.23 5.62 11.36
CA VAL A 169 -10.29 6.61 11.89
C VAL A 169 -10.78 7.20 13.21
N LEU A 170 -12.10 7.41 13.36
CA LEU A 170 -12.67 7.93 14.60
C LEU A 170 -12.64 6.90 15.74
N GLU A 171 -13.02 5.65 15.46
CA GLU A 171 -13.19 4.61 16.47
C GLU A 171 -11.86 3.95 16.88
N GLU A 172 -11.02 3.61 15.90
CA GLU A 172 -9.80 2.83 16.13
C GLU A 172 -8.56 3.72 16.28
N LEU A 173 -8.53 4.88 15.60
CA LEU A 173 -7.39 5.81 15.63
C LEU A 173 -7.68 7.09 16.41
N GLY A 174 -8.85 7.22 17.04
CA GLY A 174 -9.20 8.38 17.87
C GLY A 174 -9.25 9.72 17.12
N GLY A 175 -9.49 9.69 15.80
CA GLY A 175 -9.51 10.89 14.96
C GLY A 175 -8.12 11.45 14.63
N TRP A 176 -7.08 10.60 14.66
CA TRP A 176 -5.68 11.00 14.49
C TRP A 176 -5.37 11.67 13.13
N VAL A 177 -6.07 11.28 12.07
CA VAL A 177 -5.94 11.86 10.72
C VAL A 177 -7.28 12.36 10.18
N GLN A 178 -7.24 13.24 9.18
CA GLN A 178 -8.45 13.68 8.49
C GLN A 178 -8.69 12.80 7.26
N VAL A 179 -9.87 12.20 7.19
CA VAL A 179 -10.29 11.41 6.03
C VAL A 179 -10.81 12.33 4.97
#